data_AF-A0A9E5RYL0-F1
#
_entry.id   AF-A0A9E5RYL0-F1
#
_cell.length_a   1.000
_cell.length_b   1.000
_cell.length_c   1.000
_cell.angle_alpha   90.00
_cell.angle_beta   90.00
_cell.angle_gamma   90.00
#
_symmetry.space_group_name_H-M   'P 1'
#
loop_
_entity.id
_entity.type
_entity.pdbx_description
1 polymer ?
#
loop_
_entity_poly.entity_id
_entity_poly.type
_entity_poly.pdbx_seq_one_letter_code
_entity_poly.pdbx_strand_id
1 'polypeptide(L)'
;MAKNWAITIGVNQYDYLQPLNYAKRDAQLMHDFLRDEASFERIFFFSDDSPVVAGKSTRPNRANLRRVLRELFEKPFMGNGDNFWFFFSGHGIRHADRDYLMPSDGNPDDIEDTAIPIHFVSERLRRCGADNVVLILDACRNQGSRSKGEGVGRQTAEEARQTGVISIFSCSPNEYSYEIEALQQGAFTSALLEGLGVQGRCATVERLNQYLSRRVPEIAHQHNKARQTPYIIAEPVEKTRLILLPKYATLADI
;
A
#
# COMPACT_ATOMS: atom_id res chain seq x y z
N MET A 1 -1.73 -15.98 -20.18
CA MET A 1 -1.89 -14.59 -19.72
C MET A 1 -1.27 -14.50 -18.35
N ALA A 2 -0.62 -13.39 -18.02
CA ALA A 2 -0.04 -13.15 -16.70
C ALA A 2 -1.14 -13.06 -15.64
N LYS A 3 -0.95 -13.72 -14.49
CA LYS A 3 -1.86 -13.63 -13.35
C LYS A 3 -1.62 -12.33 -12.60
N ASN A 4 -2.70 -11.59 -12.36
CA ASN A 4 -2.67 -10.36 -11.56
C ASN A 4 -3.47 -10.56 -10.28
N TRP A 5 -2.80 -10.71 -9.14
CA TRP A 5 -3.44 -10.92 -7.85
C TRP A 5 -3.11 -9.79 -6.90
N ALA A 6 -3.98 -9.52 -5.93
CA ALA A 6 -3.75 -8.47 -4.96
C ALA A 6 -4.29 -8.77 -3.56
N ILE A 7 -3.72 -8.10 -2.56
CA ILE A 7 -4.31 -7.91 -1.23
C ILE A 7 -4.55 -6.41 -1.05
N THR A 8 -5.76 -6.03 -0.63
CA THR A 8 -6.08 -4.66 -0.22
C THR A 8 -6.57 -4.66 1.23
N ILE A 9 -5.97 -3.82 2.06
CA ILE A 9 -6.24 -3.74 3.50
C ILE A 9 -6.52 -2.28 3.86
N GLY A 10 -7.62 -2.03 4.55
CA GLY A 10 -7.97 -0.71 5.07
C GLY A 10 -8.44 -0.81 6.51
N VAL A 11 -7.80 -0.07 7.41
CA VAL A 11 -8.08 -0.13 8.85
C VAL A 11 -8.49 1.25 9.36
N ASN A 12 -9.76 1.41 9.72
CA ASN A 12 -10.31 2.63 10.29
C ASN A 12 -10.35 2.59 11.82
N GLN A 13 -10.74 1.46 12.40
CA GLN A 13 -10.99 1.33 13.83
C GLN A 13 -9.80 0.67 14.52
N TYR A 14 -9.24 1.36 15.50
CA TYR A 14 -8.11 0.89 16.29
C TYR A 14 -8.46 0.86 17.77
N ASP A 15 -7.98 -0.16 18.46
CA ASP A 15 -8.20 -0.35 19.90
C ASP A 15 -7.34 0.63 20.73
N TYR A 16 -6.15 0.99 20.23
CA TYR A 16 -5.14 1.79 20.96
C TYR A 16 -4.63 3.02 20.19
N LEU A 17 -5.13 3.27 18.99
CA LEU A 17 -4.76 4.41 18.15
C LEU A 17 -6.00 5.23 17.80
N GLN A 18 -5.79 6.45 17.32
CA GLN A 18 -6.89 7.27 16.83
C GLN A 18 -7.55 6.61 15.61
N PRO A 19 -8.88 6.61 15.52
CA PRO A 19 -9.56 6.08 14.35
C PRO A 19 -9.29 6.94 13.11
N LEU A 20 -9.38 6.30 11.96
CA LEU A 20 -9.31 6.91 10.63
C LEU A 20 -10.69 6.87 9.97
N ASN A 21 -10.96 7.78 9.05
CA ASN A 21 -12.28 7.91 8.43
C ASN A 21 -12.38 7.13 7.12
N TYR A 22 -11.31 7.07 6.33
CA TYR A 22 -11.36 6.65 4.93
C TYR A 22 -10.37 5.57 4.55
N ALA A 23 -9.52 5.08 5.45
CA ALA A 23 -8.60 3.98 5.13
C ALA A 23 -9.32 2.73 4.61
N LYS A 24 -10.48 2.37 5.19
CA LYS A 24 -11.39 1.36 4.64
C LYS A 24 -11.85 1.70 3.23
N ARG A 25 -12.29 2.95 3.01
CA ARG A 25 -12.82 3.41 1.73
C ARG A 25 -11.73 3.39 0.65
N ASP A 26 -10.52 3.79 0.98
CA ASP A 26 -9.34 3.72 0.13
C ASP A 26 -9.07 2.29 -0.34
N ALA A 27 -9.06 1.32 0.59
CA ALA A 27 -8.85 -0.08 0.26
C ALA A 27 -9.99 -0.68 -0.59
N GLN A 28 -11.23 -0.26 -0.36
CA GLN A 28 -12.38 -0.67 -1.17
C GLN A 28 -12.30 -0.08 -2.59
N LEU A 29 -11.96 1.20 -2.72
CA LEU A 29 -11.80 1.85 -4.03
C LEU A 29 -10.65 1.23 -4.82
N MET A 30 -9.53 0.91 -4.16
CA MET A 30 -8.44 0.16 -4.78
C MET A 30 -8.89 -1.24 -5.21
N HIS A 31 -9.62 -1.97 -4.36
CA HIS A 31 -10.18 -3.27 -4.71
C HIS A 31 -11.08 -3.19 -5.96
N ASP A 32 -11.99 -2.22 -6.00
CA ASP A 32 -12.92 -2.06 -7.11
C ASP A 32 -12.20 -1.65 -8.40
N PHE A 33 -11.22 -0.73 -8.30
CA PHE A 33 -10.35 -0.39 -9.43
C PHE A 33 -9.60 -1.61 -9.98
N LEU A 34 -8.97 -2.39 -9.11
CA LEU A 34 -8.21 -3.57 -9.53
C LEU A 34 -9.11 -4.59 -10.23
N ARG A 35 -10.35 -4.77 -9.75
CA ARG A 35 -11.33 -5.71 -10.33
C ARG A 35 -11.87 -5.20 -11.67
N ASP A 36 -12.39 -3.98 -11.69
CA ASP A 36 -13.25 -3.49 -12.77
C ASP A 36 -12.44 -2.82 -13.88
N GLU A 37 -11.31 -2.22 -13.52
CA GLU A 37 -10.48 -1.46 -14.46
C GLU A 37 -9.17 -2.15 -14.80
N ALA A 38 -8.47 -2.73 -13.83
CA ALA A 38 -7.18 -3.39 -14.06
C ALA A 38 -7.31 -4.90 -14.37
N SER A 39 -8.52 -5.46 -14.28
CA SER A 39 -8.83 -6.86 -14.56
C SER A 39 -7.99 -7.85 -13.74
N PHE A 40 -7.75 -7.56 -12.47
CA PHE A 40 -7.09 -8.49 -11.54
C PHE A 40 -8.00 -9.70 -11.29
N GLU A 41 -7.43 -10.90 -11.40
CA GLU A 41 -8.19 -12.16 -11.33
C GLU A 41 -8.62 -12.49 -9.90
N ARG A 42 -7.82 -12.09 -8.91
CA ARG A 42 -8.06 -12.41 -7.51
C ARG A 42 -7.58 -11.27 -6.61
N ILE A 43 -8.50 -10.74 -5.81
CA ILE A 43 -8.21 -9.65 -4.89
C ILE A 43 -8.74 -10.06 -3.51
N PHE A 44 -7.86 -10.12 -2.52
CA PHE A 44 -8.23 -10.36 -1.14
C PHE A 44 -8.44 -9.02 -0.43
N PHE A 45 -9.64 -8.79 0.09
CA PHE A 45 -10.01 -7.55 0.78
C PHE A 45 -10.17 -7.78 2.29
N PHE A 46 -9.53 -6.93 3.10
CA PHE A 46 -9.62 -6.98 4.56
C PHE A 46 -9.91 -5.59 5.12
N SER A 47 -10.94 -5.47 5.97
CA SER A 47 -11.29 -4.22 6.63
C SER A 47 -12.07 -4.45 7.92
N ASP A 48 -12.37 -3.38 8.65
CA ASP A 48 -12.99 -3.40 9.99
C ASP A 48 -14.27 -4.26 10.07
N ASP A 49 -15.03 -4.31 8.98
CA ASP A 49 -16.28 -5.06 8.84
C ASP A 49 -16.25 -6.08 7.69
N SER A 50 -15.07 -6.50 7.24
CA SER A 50 -14.99 -7.55 6.23
C SER A 50 -15.62 -8.86 6.74
N PRO A 51 -16.34 -9.60 5.87
CA PRO A 51 -17.09 -10.77 6.28
C PRO A 51 -16.15 -11.93 6.65
N VAL A 52 -16.64 -12.84 7.49
CA VAL A 52 -15.95 -14.11 7.76
C VAL A 52 -15.88 -14.92 6.47
N VAL A 53 -14.68 -15.39 6.11
CA VAL A 53 -14.46 -16.20 4.91
C VAL A 53 -14.00 -17.59 5.34
N ALA A 54 -14.69 -18.63 4.87
CA ALA A 54 -14.39 -20.02 5.21
C ALA A 54 -14.26 -20.27 6.73
N GLY A 55 -15.14 -19.66 7.53
CA GLY A 55 -15.13 -19.77 8.99
C GLY A 55 -13.99 -19.01 9.69
N LYS A 56 -13.14 -18.28 8.96
CA LYS A 56 -12.04 -17.48 9.52
C LYS A 56 -12.38 -15.98 9.48
N SER A 57 -12.17 -15.30 10.60
CA SER A 57 -12.29 -13.84 10.65
C SER A 57 -11.29 -13.17 9.70
N THR A 58 -11.75 -12.11 9.05
CA THR A 58 -10.98 -11.28 8.10
C THR A 58 -10.72 -9.89 8.65
N ARG A 59 -11.15 -9.59 9.89
CA ARG A 59 -10.82 -8.33 10.54
C ARG A 59 -9.29 -8.13 10.55
N PRO A 60 -8.80 -6.91 10.28
CA PRO A 60 -7.38 -6.62 10.09
C PRO A 60 -6.63 -6.48 11.43
N ASN A 61 -6.88 -7.41 12.36
CA ASN A 61 -6.09 -7.56 13.57
C ASN A 61 -4.80 -8.34 13.27
N ARG A 62 -3.83 -8.27 14.18
CA ARG A 62 -2.49 -8.82 13.99
C ARG A 62 -2.53 -10.31 13.69
N ALA A 63 -3.30 -11.07 14.47
CA ALA A 63 -3.37 -12.52 14.35
C ALA A 63 -3.90 -12.95 12.97
N ASN A 64 -4.98 -12.32 12.51
CA ASN A 64 -5.59 -12.60 11.22
C ASN A 64 -4.67 -12.23 10.05
N LEU A 65 -4.11 -11.02 10.04
CA LEU A 65 -3.22 -10.58 8.96
C LEU A 65 -1.98 -11.46 8.88
N ARG A 66 -1.35 -11.79 10.01
CA ARG A 66 -0.21 -12.72 10.04
C ARG A 66 -0.56 -14.11 9.58
N ARG A 67 -1.74 -14.63 9.96
CA ARG A 67 -2.22 -15.93 9.49
C ARG A 67 -2.41 -15.92 7.98
N VAL A 68 -3.10 -14.92 7.42
CA VAL A 68 -3.30 -14.77 5.97
C VAL A 68 -1.97 -14.70 5.24
N LEU A 69 -1.05 -13.84 5.67
CA LEU A 69 0.28 -13.71 5.06
C LEU A 69 1.13 -14.98 5.16
N ARG A 70 0.91 -15.82 6.18
CA ARG A 70 1.62 -17.11 6.31
C ARG A 70 0.99 -18.19 5.46
N GLU A 71 -0.32 -18.37 5.54
CA GLU A 71 -1.06 -19.42 4.83
C GLU A 71 -1.03 -19.18 3.31
N LEU A 72 -1.28 -17.94 2.87
CA LEU A 72 -1.34 -17.63 1.44
C LEU A 72 0.03 -17.78 0.76
N PHE A 73 1.12 -17.44 1.46
CA PHE A 73 2.49 -17.45 0.93
C PHE A 73 3.33 -18.60 1.49
N GLU A 74 2.70 -19.69 1.92
CA GLU A 74 3.40 -20.88 2.39
C GLU A 74 4.15 -21.57 1.25
N LYS A 75 3.53 -21.60 0.06
CA LYS A 75 4.09 -22.17 -1.17
C LYS A 75 3.93 -21.17 -2.33
N PRO A 76 4.86 -21.15 -3.31
CA PRO A 76 4.68 -20.37 -4.52
C PRO A 76 3.42 -20.80 -5.28
N PHE A 77 2.69 -19.83 -5.82
CA PHE A 77 1.45 -20.04 -6.57
C PHE A 77 1.37 -19.20 -7.85
N MET A 78 2.38 -18.38 -8.11
CA MET A 78 2.58 -17.53 -9.28
C MET A 78 3.90 -17.90 -9.96
N GLY A 79 4.13 -17.37 -11.16
CA GLY A 79 5.37 -17.57 -11.92
C GLY A 79 5.79 -16.33 -12.73
N ASN A 80 6.68 -16.55 -13.69
CA ASN A 80 7.23 -15.47 -14.52
C ASN A 80 6.13 -14.71 -15.28
N GLY A 81 6.25 -13.38 -15.30
CA GLY A 81 5.26 -12.47 -15.88
C GLY A 81 4.05 -12.18 -14.99
N ASP A 82 3.81 -12.96 -13.93
CA ASP A 82 2.71 -12.70 -12.98
C ASP A 82 3.02 -11.50 -12.08
N ASN A 83 1.97 -10.82 -11.61
CA ASN A 83 2.06 -9.63 -10.78
C ASN A 83 1.28 -9.80 -9.48
N PHE A 84 1.90 -9.43 -8.35
CA PHE A 84 1.25 -9.40 -7.04
C PHE A 84 1.28 -7.99 -6.46
N TRP A 85 0.11 -7.44 -6.12
CA TRP A 85 0.00 -6.13 -5.49
C TRP A 85 -0.43 -6.24 -4.04
N PHE A 86 0.21 -5.48 -3.15
CA PHE A 86 -0.21 -5.33 -1.76
C PHE A 86 -0.48 -3.85 -1.51
N PHE A 87 -1.73 -3.52 -1.17
CA PHE A 87 -2.15 -2.19 -0.80
C PHE A 87 -2.57 -2.17 0.67
N PHE A 88 -2.01 -1.24 1.44
CA PHE A 88 -2.41 -0.99 2.82
C PHE A 88 -2.68 0.49 3.03
N SER A 89 -3.87 0.82 3.54
CA SER A 89 -4.20 2.15 4.05
C SER A 89 -4.48 2.06 5.56
N GLY A 90 -3.82 2.91 6.36
CA GLY A 90 -3.93 2.86 7.81
C GLY A 90 -2.78 3.56 8.55
N HIS A 91 -2.58 3.16 9.81
CA HIS A 91 -1.46 3.61 10.62
C HIS A 91 -0.19 2.81 10.32
N GLY A 92 0.93 3.52 10.20
CA GLY A 92 2.27 2.96 10.13
C GLY A 92 3.17 3.69 11.12
N ILE A 93 4.03 2.95 11.82
CA ILE A 93 4.92 3.48 12.85
C ILE A 93 6.34 2.98 12.61
N ARG A 94 7.31 3.86 12.79
CA ARG A 94 8.73 3.50 12.88
C ARG A 94 9.15 3.40 14.33
N HIS A 95 9.78 2.28 14.69
CA HIS A 95 10.28 1.99 16.03
C HIS A 95 11.58 1.21 15.93
N ALA A 96 12.60 1.58 16.72
CA ALA A 96 13.91 0.92 16.75
C ALA A 96 14.48 0.65 15.34
N ASP A 97 14.47 1.69 14.50
CA ASP A 97 14.89 1.68 13.09
C ASP A 97 14.11 0.77 12.13
N ARG A 98 13.00 0.20 12.60
CA ARG A 98 12.14 -0.67 11.80
C ARG A 98 10.80 -0.03 11.50
N ASP A 99 10.27 -0.32 10.32
CA ASP A 99 8.98 0.15 9.86
C ASP A 99 7.90 -0.92 10.09
N TYR A 100 6.77 -0.52 10.67
CA TYR A 100 5.67 -1.41 11.02
C TYR A 100 4.33 -0.92 10.48
N LEU A 101 3.48 -1.85 10.06
CA LEU A 101 2.05 -1.62 9.86
C LEU A 101 1.33 -1.85 11.19
N MET A 102 0.43 -0.94 11.54
CA MET A 102 -0.42 -1.10 12.72
C MET A 102 -1.71 -1.83 12.32
N PRO A 103 -1.95 -3.04 12.84
CA PRO A 103 -3.26 -3.67 12.73
C PRO A 103 -4.28 -3.00 13.67
N SER A 104 -5.56 -3.39 13.60
CA SER A 104 -6.62 -2.79 14.43
C SER A 104 -6.36 -2.91 15.94
N ASP A 105 -5.71 -3.98 16.38
CA ASP A 105 -5.30 -4.26 17.76
C ASP A 105 -3.86 -3.81 18.07
N GLY A 106 -3.23 -3.04 17.17
CA GLY A 106 -1.87 -2.55 17.34
C GLY A 106 -1.76 -1.52 18.46
N ASN A 107 -0.89 -1.77 19.43
CA ASN A 107 -0.63 -0.92 20.57
C ASN A 107 0.68 -0.12 20.38
N PRO A 108 0.65 1.22 20.34
CA PRO A 108 1.85 2.05 20.21
C PRO A 108 2.82 1.95 21.39
N ASP A 109 2.36 1.47 22.55
CA ASP A 109 3.21 1.21 23.72
C ASP A 109 3.86 -0.19 23.71
N ASP A 110 3.45 -1.07 22.78
CA ASP A 110 3.95 -2.45 22.63
C ASP A 110 4.08 -2.84 21.15
N ILE A 111 4.88 -2.06 20.41
CA ILE A 111 4.95 -2.13 18.94
C ILE A 111 5.52 -3.47 18.46
N GLU A 112 6.55 -4.01 19.11
CA GLU A 112 7.22 -5.23 18.64
C GLU A 112 6.30 -6.45 18.70
N ASP A 113 5.44 -6.54 19.71
CA ASP A 113 4.54 -7.67 19.89
C ASP A 113 3.16 -7.48 19.25
N THR A 114 2.71 -6.23 19.04
CA THR A 114 1.35 -5.95 18.53
C THR A 114 1.30 -5.40 17.10
N ALA A 115 2.41 -4.91 16.54
CA ALA A 115 2.46 -4.46 15.15
C ALA A 115 2.96 -5.57 14.19
N ILE A 116 2.94 -5.27 12.88
CA ILE A 116 3.45 -6.17 11.83
C ILE A 116 4.64 -5.49 11.13
N PRO A 117 5.87 -6.03 11.24
CA PRO A 117 7.02 -5.47 10.53
C PRO A 117 6.79 -5.48 9.01
N ILE A 118 7.04 -4.38 8.32
CA ILE A 118 6.91 -4.30 6.86
C ILE A 118 7.91 -5.26 6.19
N HIS A 119 9.10 -5.43 6.74
CA HIS A 119 10.04 -6.48 6.32
C HIS A 119 9.39 -7.86 6.25
N PHE A 120 8.63 -8.25 7.27
CA PHE A 120 7.93 -9.55 7.29
C PHE A 120 6.89 -9.63 6.17
N VAL A 121 6.17 -8.55 5.89
CA VAL A 121 5.21 -8.48 4.78
C VAL A 121 5.96 -8.69 3.46
N SER A 122 6.96 -7.86 3.18
CA SER A 122 7.78 -7.93 1.95
C SER A 122 8.39 -9.31 1.73
N GLU A 123 8.96 -9.93 2.79
CA GLU A 123 9.51 -11.28 2.72
C GLU A 123 8.45 -12.33 2.36
N ARG A 124 7.23 -12.21 2.91
CA ARG A 124 6.12 -13.12 2.58
C ARG A 124 5.66 -12.93 1.14
N LEU A 125 5.47 -11.69 0.71
CA LEU A 125 5.01 -11.37 -0.65
C LEU A 125 5.94 -11.98 -1.70
N ARG A 126 7.27 -11.89 -1.52
CA ARG A 126 8.25 -12.47 -2.46
C ARG A 126 8.13 -13.99 -2.62
N ARG A 127 7.55 -14.71 -1.65
CA ARG A 127 7.38 -16.17 -1.73
C ARG A 127 6.26 -16.60 -2.70
N CYS A 128 5.44 -15.68 -3.21
CA CYS A 128 4.38 -16.05 -4.17
C CYS A 128 4.93 -16.58 -5.50
N GLY A 129 6.16 -16.21 -5.88
CA GLY A 129 6.79 -16.57 -7.15
C GLY A 129 6.47 -15.61 -8.31
N ALA A 130 5.77 -14.51 -8.05
CA ALA A 130 5.50 -13.48 -9.05
C ALA A 130 6.80 -12.78 -9.47
N ASP A 131 6.90 -12.44 -10.75
CA ASP A 131 8.01 -11.68 -11.31
C ASP A 131 8.01 -10.24 -10.77
N ASN A 132 6.81 -9.68 -10.59
CA ASN A 132 6.63 -8.33 -10.09
C ASN A 132 5.79 -8.32 -8.80
N VAL A 133 6.40 -7.84 -7.73
CA VAL A 133 5.71 -7.55 -6.47
C VAL A 133 5.68 -6.03 -6.29
N VAL A 134 4.49 -5.49 -6.13
CA VAL A 134 4.24 -4.06 -5.89
C VAL A 134 3.67 -3.88 -4.49
N LEU A 135 4.38 -3.14 -3.65
CA LEU A 135 3.99 -2.78 -2.29
C LEU A 135 3.55 -1.31 -2.29
N ILE A 136 2.30 -1.04 -1.93
CA ILE A 136 1.71 0.30 -1.91
C ILE A 136 1.27 0.60 -0.48
N LEU A 137 1.87 1.62 0.14
CA LEU A 137 1.64 1.97 1.53
C LEU A 137 1.08 3.39 1.64
N ASP A 138 -0.22 3.48 1.94
CA ASP A 138 -0.89 4.70 2.41
C ASP A 138 -0.90 4.75 3.94
N ALA A 139 0.31 4.81 4.50
CA ALA A 139 0.54 4.73 5.94
C ALA A 139 1.63 5.71 6.38
N CYS A 140 1.24 6.91 6.77
CA CYS A 140 2.15 7.92 7.34
C CYS A 140 1.42 8.73 8.41
N ARG A 141 0.95 8.06 9.45
CA ARG A 141 0.08 8.70 10.47
C ARG A 141 0.64 8.40 11.86
N ASN A 142 1.69 9.10 12.26
CA ASN A 142 2.18 9.06 13.63
C ASN A 142 1.56 10.22 14.43
N GLN A 143 0.31 10.05 14.84
CA GLN A 143 -0.31 10.90 15.85
C GLN A 143 -0.25 10.16 17.19
N GLY A 144 0.90 10.16 17.86
CA GLY A 144 0.97 9.57 19.21
C GLY A 144 2.35 9.29 19.78
N SER A 145 3.38 9.07 18.97
CA SER A 145 4.72 8.82 19.53
C SER A 145 5.39 10.11 19.98
N ARG A 146 6.07 10.05 21.13
CA ARG A 146 7.05 11.07 21.57
C ARG A 146 8.16 11.31 20.54
N SER A 147 8.39 10.37 19.61
CA SER A 147 9.15 10.58 18.38
C SER A 147 8.25 11.20 17.31
N LYS A 148 8.19 12.54 17.29
CA LYS A 148 7.54 13.29 16.21
C LYS A 148 8.13 12.89 14.86
N GLY A 149 7.28 12.45 13.94
CA GLY A 149 7.48 12.70 12.51
C GLY A 149 8.10 11.60 11.65
N GLU A 150 8.82 10.59 12.16
CA GLU A 150 9.63 9.79 11.21
C GLU A 150 8.84 9.03 10.13
N GLY A 151 7.56 8.71 10.38
CA GLY A 151 6.72 7.94 9.44
C GLY A 151 7.31 6.56 9.14
N VAL A 152 6.68 5.77 8.26
CA VAL A 152 7.31 4.55 7.74
C VAL A 152 7.89 4.81 6.36
N GLY A 153 8.93 4.05 6.01
CA GLY A 153 9.41 3.95 4.63
C GLY A 153 10.92 4.00 4.49
N ARG A 154 11.67 4.45 5.50
CA ARG A 154 13.14 4.51 5.39
C ARG A 154 13.77 3.13 5.27
N GLN A 155 13.50 2.24 6.23
CA GLN A 155 13.97 0.85 6.18
C GLN A 155 13.37 0.13 4.96
N THR A 156 12.06 0.32 4.74
CA THR A 156 11.34 -0.34 3.65
C THR A 156 11.94 0.05 2.29
N ALA A 157 12.32 1.32 2.10
CA ALA A 157 12.98 1.79 0.89
C ALA A 157 14.37 1.15 0.71
N GLU A 158 15.16 0.99 1.77
CA GLU A 158 16.46 0.31 1.73
C GLU A 158 16.30 -1.16 1.32
N GLU A 159 15.32 -1.87 1.89
CA GLU A 159 15.01 -3.26 1.56
C GLU A 159 14.47 -3.42 0.13
N ALA A 160 13.63 -2.49 -0.33
CA ALA A 160 13.09 -2.49 -1.69
C ALA A 160 14.23 -2.43 -2.73
N ARG A 161 15.26 -1.61 -2.47
CA ARG A 161 16.44 -1.52 -3.35
C ARG A 161 17.23 -2.82 -3.47
N GLN A 162 17.24 -3.65 -2.42
CA GLN A 162 17.98 -4.90 -2.39
C GLN A 162 17.18 -6.09 -2.96
N THR A 163 15.86 -6.00 -2.91
CA THR A 163 14.98 -7.17 -3.11
C THR A 163 14.15 -7.10 -4.38
N GLY A 164 14.17 -5.95 -5.06
CA GLY A 164 13.43 -5.71 -6.29
C GLY A 164 11.92 -5.56 -6.11
N VAL A 165 11.42 -5.42 -4.89
CA VAL A 165 10.01 -5.11 -4.64
C VAL A 165 9.78 -3.63 -4.97
N ILE A 166 8.86 -3.35 -5.90
CA ILE A 166 8.50 -1.97 -6.22
C ILE A 166 7.69 -1.44 -5.04
N SER A 167 8.17 -0.41 -4.37
CA SER A 167 7.53 0.14 -3.17
C SER A 167 7.08 1.58 -3.41
N ILE A 168 5.79 1.85 -3.24
CA ILE A 168 5.12 3.12 -3.46
C ILE A 168 4.64 3.63 -2.10
N PHE A 169 5.14 4.79 -1.67
CA PHE A 169 4.80 5.39 -0.38
C PHE A 169 3.99 6.65 -0.57
N SER A 170 2.97 6.84 0.28
CA SER A 170 2.05 7.97 0.20
C SER A 170 2.65 9.33 0.55
N CYS A 171 3.75 9.34 1.30
CA CYS A 171 4.40 10.56 1.80
C CYS A 171 5.90 10.31 2.00
N SER A 172 6.71 11.36 2.07
CA SER A 172 8.13 11.25 2.39
C SER A 172 8.35 11.13 3.90
N PRO A 173 9.49 10.60 4.37
CA PRO A 173 9.83 10.63 5.80
C PRO A 173 9.68 12.05 6.35
N ASN A 174 9.10 12.20 7.55
CA ASN A 174 8.76 13.50 8.16
C ASN A 174 7.55 14.25 7.58
N GLU A 175 6.83 13.67 6.63
CA GLU A 175 5.53 14.15 6.16
C GLU A 175 4.39 13.25 6.66
N TYR A 176 3.15 13.66 6.41
CA TYR A 176 1.95 12.88 6.76
C TYR A 176 1.16 12.50 5.52
N SER A 177 0.41 11.40 5.62
CA SER A 177 -0.60 11.06 4.62
C SER A 177 -1.98 11.47 5.11
N TYR A 178 -2.65 12.34 4.35
CA TYR A 178 -3.87 13.02 4.78
C TYR A 178 -5.15 12.38 4.24
N GLU A 179 -6.17 12.35 5.10
CA GLU A 179 -7.57 12.14 4.73
C GLU A 179 -8.21 13.47 4.33
N ILE A 180 -8.92 13.46 3.21
CA ILE A 180 -9.58 14.63 2.66
C ILE A 180 -11.10 14.41 2.69
N GLU A 181 -11.77 15.10 3.61
CA GLU A 181 -13.22 14.99 3.82
C GLU A 181 -14.02 15.21 2.53
N ALA A 182 -13.69 16.26 1.77
CA ALA A 182 -14.37 16.60 0.53
C ALA A 182 -14.25 15.52 -0.55
N LEU A 183 -13.22 14.68 -0.48
CA LEU A 183 -13.00 13.56 -1.40
C LEU A 183 -13.51 12.22 -0.84
N GLN A 184 -13.74 12.15 0.48
CA GLN A 184 -14.02 10.92 1.23
C GLN A 184 -12.99 9.82 1.00
N GLN A 185 -11.71 10.21 0.90
CA GLN A 185 -10.57 9.34 0.61
C GLN A 185 -9.26 9.99 1.08
N GLY A 186 -8.18 9.21 1.09
CA GLY A 186 -6.82 9.73 1.24
C GLY A 186 -6.38 10.55 0.02
N ALA A 187 -5.62 11.63 0.22
CA ALA A 187 -5.07 12.44 -0.86
C ALA A 187 -4.21 11.61 -1.83
N PHE A 188 -3.41 10.70 -1.26
CA PHE A 188 -2.59 9.78 -2.04
C PHE A 188 -3.44 8.77 -2.82
N THR A 189 -4.38 8.10 -2.16
CA THR A 189 -5.23 7.11 -2.82
C THR A 189 -6.06 7.73 -3.95
N SER A 190 -6.58 8.96 -3.78
CA SER A 190 -7.24 9.71 -4.87
C SER A 190 -6.33 9.86 -6.09
N ALA A 191 -5.13 10.43 -5.89
CA ALA A 191 -4.19 10.66 -6.97
C ALA A 191 -3.69 9.35 -7.61
N LEU A 192 -3.54 8.28 -6.82
CA LEU A 192 -3.13 6.96 -7.28
C LEU A 192 -4.16 6.37 -8.24
N LEU A 193 -5.43 6.39 -7.85
CA LEU A 193 -6.53 5.88 -8.69
C LEU A 193 -6.76 6.76 -9.92
N GLU A 194 -6.66 8.09 -9.79
CA GLU A 194 -6.69 9.01 -10.93
C GLU A 194 -5.55 8.71 -11.92
N GLY A 195 -4.33 8.54 -11.40
CA GLY A 195 -3.11 8.28 -12.17
C GLY A 195 -3.16 6.95 -12.92
N LEU A 196 -3.55 5.88 -12.22
CA LEU A 196 -3.69 4.55 -12.78
C LEU A 196 -4.89 4.43 -13.73
N GLY A 197 -5.99 5.12 -13.45
CA GLY A 197 -7.23 5.02 -14.21
C GLY A 197 -7.26 5.81 -15.51
N VAL A 198 -8.46 5.95 -16.09
CA VAL A 198 -8.70 6.59 -17.39
C VAL A 198 -8.23 8.04 -17.49
N GLN A 199 -8.05 8.74 -16.36
CA GLN A 199 -7.65 10.13 -16.30
C GLN A 199 -6.15 10.31 -16.53
N GLY A 200 -5.32 9.62 -15.74
CA GLY A 200 -3.86 9.70 -15.86
C GLY A 200 -3.28 8.71 -16.87
N ARG A 201 -3.92 7.54 -17.04
CA ARG A 201 -3.48 6.45 -17.92
C ARG A 201 -2.00 6.10 -17.74
N CYS A 202 -1.51 6.16 -16.51
CA CYS A 202 -0.11 5.91 -16.18
C CYS A 202 0.18 4.42 -16.34
N ALA A 203 0.64 4.03 -17.52
CA ALA A 203 0.89 2.64 -17.87
C ALA A 203 2.13 2.07 -17.16
N THR A 204 3.11 2.91 -16.82
CA THR A 204 4.40 2.51 -16.25
C THR A 204 4.63 3.09 -14.85
N VAL A 205 5.55 2.48 -14.10
CA VAL A 205 5.99 2.98 -12.79
C VAL A 205 6.52 4.42 -12.88
N GLU A 206 7.32 4.74 -13.91
CA GLU A 206 7.85 6.09 -14.12
C GLU A 206 6.74 7.13 -14.32
N ARG A 207 5.78 6.84 -15.22
CA ARG A 207 4.66 7.75 -15.48
C ARG A 207 3.81 7.97 -14.24
N LEU A 208 3.58 6.89 -13.47
CA LEU A 208 2.86 6.98 -12.21
C LEU A 208 3.62 7.84 -11.20
N ASN A 209 4.93 7.65 -11.06
CA ASN A 209 5.77 8.46 -10.18
C ASN A 209 5.68 9.96 -10.53
N GLN A 210 5.79 10.29 -11.81
CA GLN A 210 5.70 11.67 -12.30
C GLN A 210 4.31 12.29 -12.04
N TYR A 211 3.25 11.51 -12.18
CA TYR A 211 1.88 11.93 -11.91
C TYR A 211 1.68 12.19 -10.41
N LEU A 212 2.01 11.22 -9.57
CA LEU A 212 1.87 11.29 -8.11
C LEU A 212 2.68 12.45 -7.51
N SER A 213 3.90 12.65 -7.98
CA SER A 213 4.80 13.74 -7.52
C SER A 213 4.23 15.14 -7.75
N ARG A 214 3.28 15.28 -8.69
CA ARG A 214 2.57 16.55 -8.95
C ARG A 214 1.21 16.58 -8.27
N ARG A 215 0.42 15.52 -8.42
CA ARG A 215 -1.00 15.51 -8.04
C ARG A 215 -1.23 15.45 -6.53
N VAL A 216 -0.41 14.71 -5.79
CA VAL A 216 -0.60 14.60 -4.33
C VAL A 216 -0.29 15.92 -3.61
N PRO A 217 0.83 16.63 -3.89
CA PRO A 217 1.05 17.97 -3.32
C PRO A 217 -0.04 18.97 -3.70
N GLU A 218 -0.58 18.89 -4.92
CA GLU A 218 -1.67 19.74 -5.39
C GLU A 218 -2.94 19.54 -4.57
N ILE A 219 -3.38 18.29 -4.38
CA ILE A 219 -4.54 17.95 -3.55
C ILE A 219 -4.31 18.41 -2.11
N ALA A 220 -3.15 18.12 -1.53
CA ALA A 220 -2.82 18.54 -0.17
C ALA A 220 -2.92 20.07 -0.01
N HIS A 221 -2.38 20.83 -0.97
CA HIS A 221 -2.46 22.29 -0.97
C HIS A 221 -3.90 22.81 -1.11
N GLN A 222 -4.68 22.27 -2.06
CA GLN A 222 -6.08 22.65 -2.30
C GLN A 222 -6.97 22.46 -1.07
N HIS A 223 -6.62 21.51 -0.20
CA HIS A 223 -7.35 21.21 1.03
C HIS A 223 -6.67 21.70 2.31
N ASN A 224 -5.77 22.71 2.19
CA ASN A 224 -5.10 23.37 3.31
C ASN A 224 -4.33 22.40 4.23
N LYS A 225 -3.73 21.36 3.67
CA LYS A 225 -2.84 20.44 4.38
C LYS A 225 -1.38 20.87 4.19
N ALA A 226 -0.50 20.41 5.09
CA ALA A 226 0.92 20.55 4.87
C ALA A 226 1.37 19.69 3.68
N ARG A 227 2.62 19.89 3.25
CA ARG A 227 3.18 19.16 2.11
C ARG A 227 3.11 17.65 2.32
N GLN A 228 2.62 16.95 1.31
CA GLN A 228 2.64 15.49 1.19
C GLN A 228 3.27 15.13 -0.17
N THR A 229 4.41 14.48 -0.13
CA THR A 229 5.26 14.15 -1.28
C THR A 229 5.40 12.63 -1.37
N PRO A 230 4.65 11.96 -2.25
CA PRO A 230 4.80 10.52 -2.44
C PRO A 230 6.14 10.21 -3.11
N TYR A 231 6.61 8.98 -2.95
CA TYR A 231 7.81 8.51 -3.65
C TYR A 231 7.73 7.02 -3.97
N ILE A 232 8.46 6.62 -5.00
CA ILE A 232 8.54 5.23 -5.46
C ILE A 232 9.98 4.74 -5.45
N ILE A 233 10.18 3.52 -4.96
CA ILE A 233 11.42 2.77 -5.08
C ILE A 233 11.18 1.64 -6.08
N ALA A 234 11.91 1.67 -7.19
CA ALA A 234 11.85 0.66 -8.24
C ALA A 234 13.28 0.37 -8.72
N GLU A 235 13.95 -0.54 -8.00
CA GLU A 235 15.28 -1.02 -8.36
C GLU A 235 15.23 -2.49 -8.81
N PRO A 236 16.08 -2.92 -9.74
CA PRO A 236 16.99 -2.07 -10.52
C PRO A 236 16.20 -1.14 -11.46
N VAL A 237 16.86 -0.11 -12.01
CA VAL A 237 16.23 1.00 -12.77
C VAL A 237 15.30 0.54 -13.88
N GLU A 238 15.50 -0.65 -14.46
CA GLU A 238 14.64 -1.25 -15.47
C GLU A 238 13.19 -1.40 -14.97
N LYS A 239 12.99 -1.59 -13.66
CA LYS A 239 11.66 -1.66 -13.05
C LYS A 239 10.87 -0.36 -13.12
N THR A 240 11.52 0.78 -13.37
CA THR A 240 10.82 2.04 -13.63
C THR A 240 9.98 1.98 -14.92
N ARG A 241 10.35 1.12 -15.86
CA ARG A 241 9.62 0.88 -17.11
C ARG A 241 8.61 -0.26 -17.02
N LEU A 242 8.47 -0.89 -15.84
CA LEU A 242 7.48 -1.95 -15.67
C LEU A 242 6.09 -1.43 -16.02
N ILE A 243 5.42 -2.13 -16.93
CA ILE A 243 4.04 -1.85 -17.30
C ILE A 243 3.13 -2.35 -16.16
N LEU A 244 2.58 -1.40 -15.42
CA LEU A 244 1.58 -1.64 -14.37
C LEU A 244 0.20 -1.93 -14.97
N LEU A 245 -0.13 -1.27 -16.09
CA LEU A 245 -1.45 -1.36 -16.73
C LEU A 245 -1.32 -1.49 -18.26
N PRO A 246 -1.28 -2.73 -18.79
CA PRO A 246 -1.13 -2.98 -20.22
C PRO A 246 -2.20 -2.31 -21.09
N LYS A 247 -3.43 -2.12 -20.57
CA LYS A 247 -4.52 -1.46 -21.30
C LYS A 247 -4.22 0.00 -21.69
N TYR A 248 -3.29 0.66 -21.00
CA TYR A 248 -2.89 2.04 -21.28
C TYR A 248 -1.48 2.15 -21.85
N ALA A 249 -0.77 1.02 -21.99
CA ALA A 249 0.56 1.00 -22.56
C ALA A 249 0.53 1.32 -24.06
N THR A 250 1.52 2.06 -24.51
CA THR A 250 1.75 2.44 -25.90
C THR A 250 3.08 1.88 -26.38
N LEU A 251 3.36 1.97 -27.68
CA LEU A 251 4.67 1.57 -28.23
C LEU A 251 5.84 2.38 -27.66
N ALA A 252 5.59 3.55 -27.07
CA ALA A 252 6.64 4.33 -26.41
C ALA A 252 6.97 3.82 -24.99
N ASP A 253 6.11 2.95 -24.42
CA ASP A 253 6.28 2.37 -23.09
C ASP A 253 6.98 0.98 -23.12
N ILE A 254 7.25 0.42 -24.30
CA ILE A 254 7.87 -0.89 -24.55
C ILE A 254 9.29 -0.68 -25.07
#